data_AF-A0A820R4Y0-F1
#
_entry.id   AF-A0A820R4Y0-F1
#
_cell.length_a   1.000
_cell.length_b   1.000
_cell.length_c   1.000
_cell.angle_alpha   90.00
_cell.angle_beta   90.00
_cell.angle_gamma   90.00
#
_symmetry.space_group_name_H-M   'P 1'
#
loop_
_entity.id
_entity.type
_entity.pdbx_description
1 polymer ?
#
loop_
_entity_poly.entity_id
_entity_poly.type
_entity_poly.pdbx_seq_one_letter_code
_entity_poly.pdbx_strand_id
1 'polypeptide(L)'
;MQRGVIIQLLILLLVIVNKSNGISSPIKPFTTYKHSAELQTNVADLWWIVDDAEREIIFEFHVKTTGWIALGISPAGGMRGADIGVGWVDLAGIVHFQDRHAFGMSPPVIDNTTTDWFPLQGREQNGWTSIQFKRLLDTCDSMDVPIKSGTNIVIFAYGLVDPDLSRSDGDISYHDTRRGTRMIPLRSYGNPPSEEKFAGLDSFEFCALNYRVPSEESTYYCKVYKAPTQFLTKRHAIAHQVLVDSTNRDLVHHLVVYECDPAATFDDANLPDDVCDNVYAHVHMCMSNSAIVWAVGGDD
;
A
#
# COMPACT_ATOMS: atom_id res chain seq x y z
N MET A 1 -34.12 23.12 7.68
CA MET A 1 -33.96 21.97 6.79
C MET A 1 -32.58 21.40 7.03
N GLN A 2 -32.50 20.28 7.72
CA GLN A 2 -31.25 19.62 8.08
C GLN A 2 -30.89 18.62 7.00
N ARG A 3 -29.63 18.65 6.55
CA ARG A 3 -29.10 17.78 5.50
C ARG A 3 -28.62 16.47 6.12
N GLY A 4 -29.01 15.35 5.51
CA GLY A 4 -28.48 14.02 5.80
C GLY A 4 -27.27 13.70 4.91
N VAL A 5 -26.36 12.87 5.41
CA VAL A 5 -25.16 12.37 4.70
C VAL A 5 -25.13 10.85 4.85
N ILE A 6 -24.84 10.09 3.78
CA ILE A 6 -24.81 8.61 3.82
C ILE A 6 -23.40 8.09 3.58
N ILE A 7 -22.96 7.07 4.32
CA ILE A 7 -21.76 6.30 3.96
C ILE A 7 -22.14 5.01 3.24
N GLN A 8 -21.47 4.66 2.13
CA GLN A 8 -21.47 3.33 1.53
C GLN A 8 -20.09 2.67 1.74
N LEU A 9 -20.04 1.55 2.47
CA LEU A 9 -18.86 0.66 2.55
C LEU A 9 -19.02 -0.48 1.55
N LEU A 10 -17.98 -0.81 0.79
CA LEU A 10 -17.87 -2.08 0.05
C LEU A 10 -16.87 -2.99 0.80
N ILE A 11 -17.18 -4.28 0.90
CA ILE A 11 -16.30 -5.33 1.45
C ILE A 11 -16.34 -6.52 0.49
N LEU A 12 -15.19 -7.03 0.03
CA LEU A 12 -15.02 -8.30 -0.70
C LEU A 12 -14.23 -9.22 0.22
N LEU A 13 -14.69 -10.46 0.39
CA LEU A 13 -13.95 -11.49 1.11
C LEU A 13 -12.67 -11.90 0.36
N LEU A 14 -11.53 -11.86 1.07
CA LEU A 14 -10.41 -12.74 0.80
C LEU A 14 -9.95 -13.42 2.09
N VAL A 15 -9.46 -14.64 1.91
CA VAL A 15 -9.15 -15.69 2.88
C VAL A 15 -8.48 -15.21 4.18
N ILE A 16 -8.99 -15.70 5.32
CA ILE A 16 -8.48 -15.47 6.68
C ILE A 16 -7.01 -15.86 6.80
N VAL A 17 -6.16 -14.90 7.12
CA VAL A 17 -4.88 -15.14 7.79
C VAL A 17 -4.79 -14.16 8.95
N ASN A 18 -4.86 -14.67 10.19
CA ASN A 18 -4.48 -13.88 11.37
C ASN A 18 -3.05 -13.36 11.17
N LYS A 19 -2.81 -12.05 11.15
CA LYS A 19 -1.54 -11.49 11.68
C LYS A 19 -1.38 -9.99 11.92
N SER A 20 -0.39 -9.79 12.78
CA SER A 20 0.24 -8.60 13.37
C SER A 20 0.40 -7.37 12.48
N ASN A 21 0.22 -6.19 13.08
CA ASN A 21 0.75 -4.86 12.72
C ASN A 21 1.70 -4.80 11.50
N GLY A 22 1.21 -5.05 10.28
CA GLY A 22 1.79 -4.75 8.97
C GLY A 22 3.27 -5.04 8.67
N ILE A 23 4.04 -5.57 9.63
CA ILE A 23 5.48 -5.79 9.60
C ILE A 23 5.73 -7.01 10.47
N SER A 24 6.46 -7.96 9.91
CA SER A 24 6.58 -9.29 10.47
C SER A 24 8.02 -9.70 10.77
N SER A 25 8.98 -8.97 10.23
CA SER A 25 10.41 -9.15 10.45
C SER A 25 10.75 -8.86 11.91
N PRO A 26 11.41 -9.79 12.62
CA PRO A 26 11.87 -9.57 13.98
C PRO A 26 13.11 -8.66 14.03
N ILE A 27 13.65 -8.27 12.87
CA ILE A 27 14.89 -7.53 12.77
C ILE A 27 14.59 -6.04 12.68
N LYS A 28 15.17 -5.24 13.58
CA LYS A 28 15.08 -3.78 13.54
C LYS A 28 15.75 -3.25 12.26
N PRO A 29 15.10 -2.36 11.49
CA PRO A 29 15.73 -1.73 10.32
C PRO A 29 17.02 -0.99 10.66
N PHE A 30 17.94 -0.87 9.69
CA PHE A 30 19.24 -0.21 9.86
C PHE A 30 19.12 1.28 10.17
N THR A 31 18.06 1.92 9.68
CA THR A 31 17.79 3.35 9.89
C THR A 31 16.31 3.59 10.18
N THR A 32 15.94 4.84 10.49
CA THR A 32 14.54 5.23 10.62
C THR A 32 13.99 5.53 9.24
N TYR A 33 12.84 4.94 8.89
CA TYR A 33 12.15 5.19 7.62
C TYR A 33 10.86 5.95 7.82
N LYS A 34 10.48 6.72 6.81
CA LYS A 34 9.21 7.45 6.78
C LYS A 34 8.04 6.54 6.40
N HIS A 35 8.31 5.52 5.59
CA HIS A 35 7.29 4.63 5.05
C HIS A 35 7.66 3.16 5.21
N SER A 36 6.64 2.30 5.28
CA SER A 36 6.78 0.85 5.36
C SER A 36 5.55 0.12 4.83
N ALA A 37 5.72 -1.11 4.35
CA ALA A 37 4.64 -1.98 3.89
C ALA A 37 4.96 -3.47 4.09
N GLU A 38 3.95 -4.26 4.45
CA GLU A 38 4.01 -5.73 4.36
C GLU A 38 3.84 -6.13 2.88
N LEU A 39 4.88 -6.71 2.27
CA LEU A 39 4.76 -7.26 0.92
C LEU A 39 4.12 -8.65 0.96
N GLN A 40 4.42 -9.44 1.99
CA GLN A 40 3.80 -10.74 2.24
C GLN A 40 3.88 -11.09 3.72
N THR A 41 2.73 -11.49 4.28
CA THR A 41 2.58 -11.78 5.70
C THR A 41 3.58 -12.80 6.20
N ASN A 42 4.48 -12.38 7.10
CA ASN A 42 5.60 -13.16 7.69
C ASN A 42 6.74 -13.53 6.78
N VAL A 43 6.79 -12.93 5.61
CA VAL A 43 7.74 -13.34 4.59
C VAL A 43 8.53 -12.15 4.10
N ALA A 44 7.88 -11.03 3.80
CA ALA A 44 8.54 -9.93 3.13
C ALA A 44 7.99 -8.58 3.61
N ASP A 45 8.88 -7.72 4.09
CA ASP A 45 8.58 -6.36 4.54
C ASP A 45 9.51 -5.36 3.85
N LEU A 46 8.97 -4.20 3.50
CA LEU A 46 9.70 -3.14 2.80
C LEU A 46 9.59 -1.82 3.57
N TRP A 47 10.70 -1.13 3.72
CA TRP A 47 10.77 0.25 4.20
C TRP A 47 11.40 1.14 3.15
N TRP A 48 11.00 2.42 3.13
CA TRP A 48 11.62 3.38 2.24
C TRP A 48 11.58 4.84 2.72
N ILE A 49 12.53 5.62 2.22
CA ILE A 49 12.55 7.08 2.26
C ILE A 49 12.85 7.58 0.84
N VAL A 50 12.14 8.62 0.42
CA VAL A 50 12.42 9.34 -0.82
C VAL A 50 13.22 10.60 -0.50
N ASP A 51 14.31 10.81 -1.23
CA ASP A 51 15.04 12.07 -1.29
C ASP A 51 14.77 12.73 -2.65
N ASP A 52 13.78 13.62 -2.70
CA ASP A 52 13.43 14.34 -3.92
C ASP A 52 14.53 15.32 -4.38
N ALA A 53 15.41 15.78 -3.47
CA ALA A 53 16.48 16.72 -3.79
C ALA A 53 17.59 16.01 -4.57
N GLU A 54 18.01 14.84 -4.08
CA GLU A 54 18.99 13.98 -4.78
C GLU A 54 18.34 13.14 -5.90
N ARG A 55 17.01 13.11 -5.96
CA ARG A 55 16.20 12.29 -6.88
C ARG A 55 16.44 10.79 -6.69
N GLU A 56 16.45 10.35 -5.45
CA GLU A 56 16.75 8.97 -5.07
C GLU A 56 15.72 8.41 -4.09
N ILE A 57 15.63 7.09 -4.02
CA ILE A 57 14.86 6.36 -3.02
C ILE A 57 15.80 5.36 -2.33
N ILE A 58 15.72 5.31 -1.01
CA ILE A 58 16.47 4.35 -0.19
C ILE A 58 15.47 3.33 0.30
N PHE A 59 15.71 2.06 -0.03
CA PHE A 59 14.94 0.92 0.43
C PHE A 59 15.70 0.16 1.50
N GLU A 60 14.96 -0.46 2.41
CA GLU A 60 15.42 -1.63 3.14
C GLU A 60 14.39 -2.74 3.00
N PHE A 61 14.83 -3.88 2.49
CA PHE A 61 14.00 -5.01 2.15
C PHE A 61 14.38 -6.21 3.00
N HIS A 62 13.43 -6.70 3.79
CA HIS A 62 13.60 -7.86 4.65
C HIS A 62 12.80 -9.02 4.10
N VAL A 63 13.44 -10.18 3.92
CA VAL A 63 12.76 -11.40 3.51
C VAL A 63 13.16 -12.57 4.40
N LYS A 64 12.19 -13.41 4.76
CA LYS A 64 12.38 -14.61 5.56
C LYS A 64 13.02 -15.73 4.74
N THR A 65 14.32 -15.58 4.50
CA THR A 65 15.18 -16.53 3.81
C THR A 65 16.64 -16.40 4.30
N THR A 66 17.52 -17.26 3.81
CA THR A 66 18.99 -17.19 3.97
C THR A 66 19.65 -17.32 2.59
N GLY A 67 19.06 -16.65 1.62
CA GLY A 67 19.40 -16.75 0.21
C GLY A 67 19.15 -15.42 -0.46
N TRP A 68 19.19 -15.41 -1.79
CA TRP A 68 18.96 -14.18 -2.53
C TRP A 68 17.53 -13.64 -2.36
N ILE A 69 17.43 -12.31 -2.37
CA ILE A 69 16.19 -11.55 -2.36
C ILE A 69 16.17 -10.61 -3.57
N ALA A 70 15.00 -10.38 -4.15
CA ALA A 70 14.82 -9.47 -5.27
C ALA A 70 13.62 -8.56 -5.04
N LEU A 71 13.81 -7.28 -5.34
CA LEU A 71 12.77 -6.27 -5.40
C LEU A 71 12.80 -5.64 -6.79
N GLY A 72 11.66 -5.45 -7.42
CA GLY A 72 11.59 -4.81 -8.71
C GLY A 72 10.40 -3.90 -8.89
N ILE A 73 10.54 -2.95 -9.81
CA ILE A 73 9.47 -2.09 -10.29
C ILE A 73 8.99 -2.65 -11.63
N SER A 74 7.69 -2.90 -11.72
CA SER A 74 7.09 -3.57 -12.88
C SER A 74 6.09 -2.64 -13.58
N PRO A 75 6.06 -2.61 -14.91
CA PRO A 75 5.03 -1.87 -15.64
C PRO A 75 3.64 -2.52 -15.54
N ALA A 76 3.56 -3.83 -15.27
CA ALA A 76 2.31 -4.60 -15.32
C ALA A 76 2.15 -5.64 -14.18
N GLY A 77 3.04 -5.62 -13.18
CA GLY A 77 3.01 -6.54 -12.03
C GLY A 77 3.58 -7.93 -12.26
N GLY A 78 4.14 -8.20 -13.44
CA GLY A 78 4.89 -9.42 -13.75
C GLY A 78 6.37 -9.13 -14.03
N MET A 79 7.16 -10.18 -14.33
CA MET A 79 8.59 -10.01 -14.63
C MET A 79 8.83 -9.26 -15.94
N ARG A 80 7.99 -9.44 -16.97
CA ARG A 80 8.23 -8.82 -18.28
C ARG A 80 8.28 -7.29 -18.18
N GLY A 81 9.38 -6.72 -18.62
CA GLY A 81 9.69 -5.29 -18.59
C GLY A 81 10.01 -4.76 -17.21
N ALA A 82 10.21 -5.62 -16.20
CA ALA A 82 10.53 -5.19 -14.85
C ALA A 82 12.03 -4.90 -14.71
N ASP A 83 12.30 -3.90 -13.89
CA ASP A 83 13.60 -3.43 -13.45
C ASP A 83 13.79 -3.90 -12.01
N ILE A 84 14.85 -4.68 -11.76
CA ILE A 84 14.96 -5.58 -10.62
C ILE A 84 16.35 -5.49 -10.00
N GLY A 85 16.41 -5.07 -8.73
CA GLY A 85 17.57 -5.29 -7.88
C GLY A 85 17.51 -6.67 -7.23
N VAL A 86 18.58 -7.46 -7.39
CA VAL A 86 18.78 -8.76 -6.75
C VAL A 86 19.98 -8.70 -5.83
N GLY A 87 19.84 -9.14 -4.57
CA GLY A 87 20.95 -9.16 -3.62
C GLY A 87 20.93 -10.33 -2.66
N TRP A 88 22.08 -10.63 -2.08
CA TRP A 88 22.28 -11.66 -1.06
C TRP A 88 23.44 -11.26 -0.14
N VAL A 89 23.60 -11.97 0.97
CA VAL A 89 24.70 -11.75 1.92
C VAL A 89 25.45 -13.06 2.06
N ASP A 90 26.70 -13.09 1.63
CA ASP A 90 27.48 -14.32 1.66
C ASP A 90 27.89 -14.74 3.09
N LEU A 91 28.51 -15.92 3.20
CA LEU A 91 28.99 -16.47 4.47
C LEU A 91 30.05 -15.60 5.19
N ALA A 92 30.71 -14.68 4.48
CA ALA A 92 31.64 -13.71 5.06
C ALA A 92 30.93 -12.43 5.54
N GLY A 93 29.61 -12.33 5.35
CA GLY A 93 28.80 -11.15 5.67
C GLY A 93 28.90 -10.06 4.61
N ILE A 94 29.43 -10.36 3.42
CA ILE A 94 29.56 -9.39 2.33
C ILE A 94 28.25 -9.35 1.54
N VAL A 95 27.76 -8.13 1.30
CA VAL A 95 26.58 -7.90 0.48
C VAL A 95 26.97 -7.94 -0.99
N HIS A 96 26.25 -8.76 -1.75
CA HIS A 96 26.29 -8.76 -3.19
C HIS A 96 24.97 -8.23 -3.72
N PHE A 97 25.04 -7.42 -4.78
CA PHE A 97 23.86 -6.80 -5.37
C PHE A 97 24.06 -6.63 -6.87
N GLN A 98 23.00 -6.88 -7.64
CA GLN A 98 23.00 -6.81 -9.08
C GLN A 98 21.74 -6.09 -9.54
N ASP A 99 21.93 -5.14 -10.44
CA ASP A 99 20.88 -4.56 -11.24
C ASP A 99 20.57 -5.49 -12.43
N ARG A 100 19.28 -5.70 -12.70
CA ARG A 100 18.80 -6.65 -13.71
C ARG A 100 17.53 -6.19 -14.39
N HIS A 101 17.46 -6.44 -15.69
CA HIS A 101 16.27 -6.25 -16.50
C HIS A 101 15.64 -7.57 -16.92
N ALA A 102 14.32 -7.67 -16.82
CA ALA A 102 13.56 -8.85 -17.19
C ALA A 102 12.80 -8.67 -18.52
N PHE A 103 13.35 -9.14 -19.64
CA PHE A 103 12.67 -9.11 -20.95
C PHE A 103 11.41 -9.99 -21.05
N GLY A 104 11.20 -10.91 -20.10
CA GLY A 104 10.11 -11.87 -20.15
C GLY A 104 9.99 -12.71 -18.89
N MET A 105 9.38 -13.88 -19.02
CA MET A 105 9.25 -14.88 -17.94
C MET A 105 10.46 -15.83 -17.95
N SER A 106 11.66 -15.26 -18.12
CA SER A 106 12.95 -15.92 -18.14
C SER A 106 13.85 -15.28 -17.08
N PRO A 107 14.99 -15.90 -16.71
CA PRO A 107 15.96 -15.26 -15.82
C PRO A 107 16.26 -13.82 -16.27
N PRO A 108 16.13 -12.82 -15.38
CA PRO A 108 16.48 -11.44 -15.69
C PRO A 108 17.97 -11.34 -16.03
N VAL A 109 18.32 -10.56 -17.04
CA VAL A 109 19.72 -10.36 -17.44
C VAL A 109 20.34 -9.25 -16.60
N ILE A 110 21.64 -9.28 -16.38
CA ILE A 110 22.35 -8.18 -15.75
C ILE A 110 22.21 -6.94 -16.62
N ASP A 111 21.76 -5.86 -16.01
CA ASP A 111 21.79 -4.55 -16.62
C ASP A 111 23.16 -3.91 -16.37
N ASN A 112 23.78 -3.43 -17.44
CA ASN A 112 25.09 -2.78 -17.41
C ASN A 112 25.12 -1.48 -18.21
N THR A 113 23.95 -1.00 -18.68
CA THR A 113 23.88 0.25 -19.45
C THR A 113 23.98 1.46 -18.56
N THR A 114 23.42 1.39 -17.35
CA THR A 114 23.59 2.41 -16.30
C THR A 114 23.90 1.76 -14.95
N THR A 115 24.29 2.56 -13.95
CA THR A 115 24.41 2.11 -12.56
C THR A 115 23.49 2.98 -11.75
N ASP A 116 22.34 2.43 -11.39
CA ASP A 116 21.27 3.14 -10.69
C ASP A 116 20.86 2.44 -9.39
N TRP A 117 21.18 1.16 -9.21
CA TRP A 117 21.04 0.44 -7.94
C TRP A 117 22.35 0.32 -7.17
N PHE A 118 22.35 0.77 -5.91
CA PHE A 118 23.54 0.83 -5.07
C PHE A 118 23.31 0.12 -3.73
N PRO A 119 24.00 -1.00 -3.45
CA PRO A 119 23.93 -1.61 -2.13
C PRO A 119 24.60 -0.70 -1.09
N LEU A 120 23.96 -0.56 0.08
CA LEU A 120 24.51 0.19 1.20
C LEU A 120 25.03 -0.76 2.28
N GLN A 121 24.19 -1.70 2.71
CA GLN A 121 24.51 -2.67 3.75
C GLN A 121 23.48 -3.80 3.77
N GLY A 122 23.82 -4.91 4.41
CA GLY A 122 22.98 -6.09 4.45
C GLY A 122 23.41 -7.04 5.54
N ARG A 123 22.49 -7.87 5.99
CA ARG A 123 22.73 -8.88 7.03
C ARG A 123 21.82 -10.08 6.84
N GLU A 124 22.33 -11.25 7.23
CA GLU A 124 21.50 -12.41 7.51
C GLU A 124 21.45 -12.67 9.00
N GLN A 125 20.24 -12.72 9.55
CA GLN A 125 20.02 -12.92 10.97
C GLN A 125 18.68 -13.63 11.21
N ASN A 126 18.64 -14.61 12.12
CA ASN A 126 17.40 -15.29 12.54
C ASN A 126 16.58 -15.89 11.37
N GLY A 127 17.23 -16.32 10.28
CA GLY A 127 16.56 -16.87 9.10
C GLY A 127 15.89 -15.81 8.21
N TRP A 128 16.37 -14.57 8.28
CA TRP A 128 15.99 -13.48 7.38
C TRP A 128 17.23 -12.86 6.73
N THR A 129 17.08 -12.49 5.46
CA THR A 129 18.01 -11.69 4.69
C THR A 129 17.45 -10.28 4.60
N SER A 130 18.24 -9.29 5.03
CA SER A 130 17.87 -7.88 5.06
C SER A 130 18.91 -7.08 4.29
N ILE A 131 18.50 -6.33 3.26
CA ILE A 131 19.42 -5.50 2.46
C ILE A 131 18.86 -4.09 2.35
N GLN A 132 19.71 -3.10 2.64
CA GLN A 132 19.48 -1.70 2.36
C GLN A 132 20.22 -1.31 1.09
N PHE A 133 19.51 -0.66 0.18
CA PHE A 133 20.05 -0.20 -1.09
C PHE A 133 19.36 1.08 -1.53
N LYS A 134 20.00 1.80 -2.44
CA LYS A 134 19.52 3.06 -3.00
C LYS A 134 19.27 2.89 -4.49
N ARG A 135 18.23 3.53 -5.00
CA ARG A 135 17.91 3.60 -6.43
C ARG A 135 17.64 5.03 -6.87
N LEU A 136 18.08 5.42 -8.06
CA LEU A 136 17.61 6.68 -8.67
C LEU A 136 16.11 6.62 -8.96
N LEU A 137 15.40 7.76 -8.87
CA LEU A 137 13.97 7.81 -9.18
C LEU A 137 13.69 7.65 -10.68
N ASP A 138 14.58 8.18 -11.52
CA ASP A 138 14.49 8.13 -12.98
C ASP A 138 15.90 8.23 -13.55
N THR A 139 16.30 7.21 -14.29
CA THR A 139 17.66 6.98 -14.80
C THR A 139 17.84 7.44 -16.24
N CYS A 140 16.73 7.75 -16.93
CA CYS A 140 16.68 7.92 -18.39
C CYS A 140 17.17 6.69 -19.18
N ASP A 141 17.26 5.51 -18.54
CA ASP A 141 17.52 4.24 -19.21
C ASP A 141 16.21 3.69 -19.78
N SER A 142 16.28 3.13 -20.99
CA SER A 142 15.14 2.48 -21.64
C SER A 142 14.78 1.11 -21.03
N MET A 143 15.70 0.50 -20.28
CA MET A 143 15.47 -0.76 -19.58
C MET A 143 14.90 -0.56 -18.17
N ASP A 144 14.94 0.67 -17.65
CA ASP A 144 14.47 0.96 -16.31
C ASP A 144 13.02 1.42 -16.26
N VAL A 145 12.39 1.17 -15.11
CA VAL A 145 11.04 1.66 -14.83
C VAL A 145 11.13 2.86 -13.88
N PRO A 146 10.81 4.09 -14.34
CA PRO A 146 10.91 5.27 -13.49
C PRO A 146 9.89 5.22 -12.34
N ILE A 147 10.36 5.53 -11.13
CA ILE A 147 9.52 5.66 -9.93
C ILE A 147 8.87 7.05 -9.95
N LYS A 148 7.63 7.07 -10.40
CA LYS A 148 6.82 8.30 -10.49
C LYS A 148 6.01 8.49 -9.22
N SER A 149 5.55 9.72 -9.02
CA SER A 149 4.57 10.01 -7.99
C SER A 149 3.30 9.18 -8.21
N GLY A 150 2.70 8.71 -7.12
CA GLY A 150 1.54 7.83 -7.13
C GLY A 150 1.90 6.35 -7.02
N THR A 151 0.96 5.51 -7.46
CA THR A 151 1.07 4.05 -7.33
C THR A 151 2.12 3.47 -8.25
N ASN A 152 3.06 2.74 -7.67
CA ASN A 152 4.08 1.95 -8.35
C ASN A 152 3.76 0.46 -8.15
N ILE A 153 3.96 -0.37 -9.17
CA ILE A 153 3.75 -1.81 -9.03
C ILE A 153 5.09 -2.45 -8.65
N VAL A 154 5.20 -2.82 -7.38
CA VAL A 154 6.37 -3.48 -6.81
C VAL A 154 6.18 -4.99 -6.93
N ILE A 155 7.18 -5.67 -7.48
CA ILE A 155 7.28 -7.13 -7.46
C ILE A 155 8.42 -7.52 -6.52
N PHE A 156 8.30 -8.69 -5.90
CA PHE A 156 9.38 -9.27 -5.13
C PHE A 156 9.49 -10.77 -5.39
N ALA A 157 10.69 -11.31 -5.20
CA ALA A 157 10.97 -12.73 -5.27
C ALA A 157 12.14 -13.09 -4.35
N TYR A 158 12.27 -14.36 -3.99
CA TYR A 158 13.39 -14.82 -3.18
C TYR A 158 13.75 -16.29 -3.43
N GLY A 159 15.04 -16.60 -3.27
CA GLY A 159 15.60 -17.94 -3.27
C GLY A 159 15.91 -18.42 -1.87
N LEU A 160 16.15 -19.72 -1.73
CA LEU A 160 16.55 -20.34 -0.45
C LEU A 160 18.06 -20.51 -0.29
N VAL A 161 18.82 -20.24 -1.34
CA VAL A 161 20.26 -20.45 -1.40
C VAL A 161 20.88 -19.27 -2.12
N ASP A 162 22.04 -18.85 -1.63
CA ASP A 162 22.84 -17.84 -2.30
C ASP A 162 23.30 -18.29 -3.68
N PRO A 163 23.48 -17.34 -4.62
CA PRO A 163 23.99 -17.66 -5.93
C PRO A 163 25.44 -18.14 -5.94
N ASP A 164 25.78 -18.99 -6.92
CA ASP A 164 27.14 -19.49 -7.11
C ASP A 164 28.02 -18.41 -7.79
N LEU A 165 28.87 -17.77 -6.99
CA LEU A 165 29.80 -16.73 -7.43
C LEU A 165 30.86 -17.21 -8.43
N SER A 166 31.03 -18.53 -8.62
CA SER A 166 31.95 -19.06 -9.63
C SER A 166 31.46 -18.86 -11.08
N ARG A 167 30.20 -18.45 -11.25
CA ARG A 167 29.59 -18.14 -12.54
C ARG A 167 29.53 -16.64 -12.76
N SER A 168 29.80 -16.20 -13.99
CA SER A 168 29.92 -14.78 -14.34
C SER A 168 28.65 -13.96 -14.13
N ASP A 169 27.50 -14.62 -14.04
CA ASP A 169 26.19 -14.01 -13.79
C ASP A 169 25.65 -14.33 -12.40
N GLY A 170 26.38 -15.05 -11.54
CA GLY A 170 25.89 -15.48 -10.23
C GLY A 170 24.54 -16.20 -10.32
N ASP A 171 24.41 -17.23 -11.16
CA ASP A 171 23.25 -18.13 -11.36
C ASP A 171 22.12 -18.01 -10.31
N ILE A 172 21.20 -17.06 -10.54
CA ILE A 172 20.05 -16.83 -9.67
C ILE A 172 19.05 -17.96 -9.88
N SER A 173 18.94 -18.84 -8.88
CA SER A 173 18.01 -19.97 -8.92
C SER A 173 16.56 -19.52 -9.09
N TYR A 174 15.71 -20.36 -9.69
CA TYR A 174 14.30 -20.04 -9.88
C TYR A 174 13.57 -19.86 -8.53
N HIS A 175 12.78 -18.78 -8.39
CA HIS A 175 12.04 -18.46 -7.17
C HIS A 175 10.83 -19.37 -6.90
N ASP A 176 10.35 -20.14 -7.88
CA ASP A 176 9.12 -20.94 -7.75
C ASP A 176 7.94 -20.06 -7.29
N THR A 177 7.15 -20.50 -6.30
CA THR A 177 6.05 -19.75 -5.70
C THR A 177 6.48 -18.64 -4.74
N ARG A 178 7.78 -18.47 -4.46
CA ARG A 178 8.35 -17.47 -3.54
C ARG A 178 8.46 -16.09 -4.18
N ARG A 179 7.31 -15.56 -4.60
CA ARG A 179 7.19 -14.27 -5.26
C ARG A 179 5.84 -13.61 -4.98
N GLY A 180 5.75 -12.31 -5.23
CA GLY A 180 4.48 -11.59 -5.16
C GLY A 180 4.54 -10.21 -5.79
N THR A 181 3.38 -9.56 -5.80
CA THR A 181 3.18 -8.23 -6.39
C THR A 181 2.36 -7.37 -5.42
N ARG A 182 2.71 -6.10 -5.30
CA ARG A 182 2.02 -5.09 -4.51
C ARG A 182 1.97 -3.76 -5.25
N MET A 183 0.85 -3.06 -5.12
CA MET A 183 0.72 -1.67 -5.57
C MET A 183 1.05 -0.77 -4.39
N ILE A 184 2.11 0.04 -4.50
CA ILE A 184 2.64 0.85 -3.39
C ILE A 184 2.87 2.28 -3.88
N PRO A 185 2.39 3.30 -3.15
CA PRO A 185 2.72 4.69 -3.43
C PRO A 185 4.15 5.01 -2.96
N LEU A 186 5.16 4.52 -3.69
CA LEU A 186 6.56 4.71 -3.32
C LEU A 186 6.97 6.18 -3.23
N ARG A 187 6.31 7.05 -4.00
CA ARG A 187 6.54 8.50 -4.01
C ARG A 187 5.20 9.24 -3.98
N SER A 188 4.98 10.08 -2.97
CA SER A 188 3.74 10.87 -2.84
C SER A 188 3.67 12.02 -3.85
N TYR A 189 2.45 12.52 -4.11
CA TYR A 189 2.22 13.77 -4.85
C TYR A 189 2.41 14.98 -3.92
N GLY A 190 3.66 15.23 -3.54
CA GLY A 190 4.01 16.32 -2.63
C GLY A 190 3.89 15.94 -1.14
N ASN A 191 4.16 16.92 -0.28
CA ASN A 191 4.04 16.72 1.16
C ASN A 191 2.58 16.89 1.60
N PRO A 192 2.03 15.97 2.40
CA PRO A 192 0.76 16.22 3.05
C PRO A 192 0.87 17.50 3.90
N PRO A 193 -0.21 18.30 4.02
CA PRO A 193 -0.21 19.46 4.90
C PRO A 193 0.10 19.02 6.33
N SER A 194 0.85 19.83 7.09
CA SER A 194 1.11 19.51 8.50
C SER A 194 -0.19 19.44 9.29
N GLU A 195 -0.28 18.53 10.27
CA GLU A 195 -1.44 18.38 11.14
C GLU A 195 -1.83 19.69 11.85
N GLU A 196 -0.83 20.53 12.17
CA GLU A 196 -1.02 21.86 12.75
C GLU A 196 -1.93 22.75 11.91
N LYS A 197 -1.95 22.58 10.58
CA LYS A 197 -2.83 23.34 9.68
C LYS A 197 -4.31 23.04 9.93
N PHE A 198 -4.61 21.89 10.51
CA PHE A 198 -5.97 21.45 10.81
C PHE A 198 -6.35 21.67 12.29
N ALA A 199 -5.42 22.18 13.11
CA ALA A 199 -5.68 22.45 14.51
C ALA A 199 -6.80 23.48 14.70
N GLY A 200 -7.79 23.14 15.53
CA GLY A 200 -8.92 24.02 15.85
C GLY A 200 -10.01 24.08 14.78
N LEU A 201 -9.92 23.29 13.71
CA LEU A 201 -11.02 23.14 12.76
C LEU A 201 -12.13 22.26 13.34
N ASP A 202 -13.38 22.56 12.98
CA ASP A 202 -14.53 21.69 13.26
C ASP A 202 -14.39 20.38 12.47
N SER A 203 -14.55 19.23 13.13
CA SER A 203 -14.57 17.90 12.49
C SER A 203 -15.92 17.21 12.69
N PHE A 204 -16.21 16.26 11.80
CA PHE A 204 -17.35 15.35 11.95
C PHE A 204 -16.96 13.95 11.50
N GLU A 205 -17.21 12.97 12.37
CA GLU A 205 -16.88 11.58 12.13
C GLU A 205 -18.10 10.81 11.64
N PHE A 206 -17.89 10.01 10.61
CA PHE A 206 -18.89 9.11 10.06
C PHE A 206 -18.41 7.67 10.30
N CYS A 207 -18.90 7.02 11.35
CA CYS A 207 -18.41 5.71 11.79
C CYS A 207 -19.52 4.66 11.89
N ALA A 208 -19.31 3.50 11.24
CA ALA A 208 -20.14 2.30 11.36
C ALA A 208 -19.83 1.54 12.67
N LEU A 209 -20.26 2.09 13.81
CA LEU A 209 -19.97 1.51 15.12
C LEU A 209 -20.78 0.24 15.37
N ASN A 210 -20.11 -0.79 15.90
CA ASN A 210 -20.71 -2.09 16.29
C ASN A 210 -21.44 -2.84 15.17
N TYR A 211 -21.16 -2.52 13.90
CA TYR A 211 -21.69 -3.27 12.78
C TYR A 211 -20.95 -4.60 12.63
N ARG A 212 -21.69 -5.71 12.62
CA ARG A 212 -21.13 -7.04 12.35
C ARG A 212 -21.25 -7.31 10.86
N VAL A 213 -20.11 -7.30 10.17
CA VAL A 213 -20.04 -7.66 8.75
C VAL A 213 -20.63 -9.06 8.55
N PRO A 214 -21.63 -9.25 7.65
CA PRO A 214 -22.19 -10.54 7.30
C PRO A 214 -21.13 -11.48 6.72
N SER A 215 -21.42 -12.79 6.71
CA SER A 215 -20.54 -13.81 6.11
C SER A 215 -20.65 -13.90 4.58
N GLU A 216 -21.44 -13.04 3.95
CA GLU A 216 -21.63 -13.00 2.50
C GLU A 216 -20.35 -12.54 1.79
N GLU A 217 -20.11 -13.05 0.58
CA GLU A 217 -18.89 -12.76 -0.21
C GLU A 217 -18.65 -11.27 -0.40
N SER A 218 -19.73 -10.49 -0.55
CA SER A 218 -19.67 -9.05 -0.61
C SER A 218 -20.82 -8.41 0.16
N THR A 219 -20.53 -7.33 0.89
CA THR A 219 -21.55 -6.56 1.60
C THR A 219 -21.38 -5.08 1.33
N TYR A 220 -22.50 -4.43 1.01
CA TYR A 220 -22.61 -2.98 1.00
C TYR A 220 -23.37 -2.52 2.23
N TYR A 221 -22.76 -1.69 3.07
CA TYR A 221 -23.41 -1.16 4.27
C TYR A 221 -23.70 0.33 4.11
N CYS A 222 -24.93 0.73 4.40
CA CYS A 222 -25.44 2.08 4.27
C CYS A 222 -25.92 2.61 5.61
N LYS A 223 -25.37 3.77 6.01
CA LYS A 223 -25.80 4.48 7.21
C LYS A 223 -26.00 5.95 6.95
N VAL A 224 -27.16 6.47 7.36
CA VAL A 224 -27.52 7.89 7.25
C VAL A 224 -27.18 8.60 8.54
N TYR A 225 -26.47 9.71 8.42
CA TYR A 225 -26.15 10.63 9.48
C TYR A 225 -26.84 11.96 9.26
N LYS A 226 -27.27 12.57 10.36
CA LYS A 226 -27.69 13.95 10.36
C LYS A 226 -26.48 14.85 10.52
N ALA A 227 -26.32 15.86 9.65
CA ALA A 227 -25.24 16.82 9.81
C ALA A 227 -25.35 17.52 11.19
N PRO A 228 -24.26 17.62 11.96
CA PRO A 228 -24.26 18.28 13.25
C PRO A 228 -24.68 19.75 13.13
N THR A 229 -25.25 20.30 14.20
CA THR A 229 -25.82 21.65 14.20
C THR A 229 -24.79 22.75 13.92
N GLN A 230 -23.51 22.51 14.20
CA GLN A 230 -22.42 23.43 13.87
C GLN A 230 -22.14 23.55 12.36
N PHE A 231 -22.62 22.60 11.54
CA PHE A 231 -22.46 22.59 10.08
C PHE A 231 -23.71 23.05 9.32
N LEU A 232 -24.65 23.75 9.98
CA LEU A 232 -25.88 24.25 9.34
C LEU A 232 -25.67 25.45 8.42
N THR A 233 -24.51 26.08 8.44
CA THR A 233 -24.09 27.11 7.49
C THR A 233 -23.20 26.51 6.40
N LYS A 234 -23.18 27.14 5.21
CA LYS A 234 -22.34 26.68 4.09
C LYS A 234 -20.87 26.68 4.51
N ARG A 235 -20.22 25.52 4.36
CA ARG A 235 -18.81 25.27 4.71
C ARG A 235 -18.14 24.47 3.59
N HIS A 236 -16.81 24.42 3.61
CA HIS A 236 -16.02 23.56 2.74
C HIS A 236 -15.36 22.46 3.58
N ALA A 237 -15.53 21.20 3.18
CA ALA A 237 -14.65 20.13 3.63
C ALA A 237 -13.30 20.29 2.91
N ILE A 238 -12.22 20.41 3.66
CA ILE A 238 -10.86 20.67 3.12
C ILE A 238 -9.85 19.57 3.42
N ALA A 239 -10.25 18.59 4.23
CA ALA A 239 -9.47 17.43 4.61
C ALA A 239 -10.44 16.30 5.02
N HIS A 240 -9.95 15.07 4.95
CA HIS A 240 -10.62 13.90 5.50
C HIS A 240 -9.54 12.97 6.07
N GLN A 241 -9.95 12.04 6.92
CA GLN A 241 -9.09 10.99 7.45
C GLN A 241 -9.89 9.70 7.51
N VAL A 242 -9.25 8.59 7.16
CA VAL A 242 -9.88 7.27 7.21
C VAL A 242 -9.72 6.65 8.58
N LEU A 243 -10.86 6.35 9.20
CA LEU A 243 -10.95 5.69 10.49
C LEU A 243 -11.38 4.24 10.28
N VAL A 244 -10.39 3.33 10.21
CA VAL A 244 -10.62 1.87 10.14
C VAL A 244 -9.87 1.19 11.27
N ASP A 245 -10.60 0.43 12.09
CA ASP A 245 -10.01 -0.40 13.14
C ASP A 245 -8.95 -1.32 12.52
N SER A 246 -7.77 -1.38 13.15
CA SER A 246 -6.66 -2.22 12.71
C SER A 246 -7.05 -3.67 12.42
N THR A 247 -8.03 -4.21 13.15
CA THR A 247 -8.55 -5.58 13.00
C THR A 247 -9.44 -5.76 11.78
N ASN A 248 -9.93 -4.67 11.19
CA ASN A 248 -10.88 -4.65 10.07
C ASN A 248 -10.28 -4.12 8.76
N ARG A 249 -8.98 -3.76 8.74
CA ARG A 249 -8.32 -3.17 7.56
C ARG A 249 -8.37 -4.04 6.31
N ASP A 250 -8.41 -5.37 6.49
CA ASP A 250 -8.51 -6.31 5.38
C ASP A 250 -9.94 -6.44 4.82
N LEU A 251 -10.95 -6.02 5.59
CA LEU A 251 -12.35 -6.09 5.19
C LEU A 251 -12.77 -4.81 4.45
N VAL A 252 -12.38 -3.64 4.97
CA VAL A 252 -12.81 -2.36 4.43
C VAL A 252 -11.91 -1.93 3.28
N HIS A 253 -12.44 -1.93 2.06
CA HIS A 253 -11.66 -1.55 0.88
C HIS A 253 -12.14 -0.28 0.14
N HIS A 254 -13.33 0.23 0.47
CA HIS A 254 -13.92 1.45 -0.06
C HIS A 254 -14.79 2.11 1.00
N LEU A 255 -14.71 3.44 1.07
CA LEU A 255 -15.56 4.30 1.88
C LEU A 255 -16.06 5.43 1.00
N VAL A 256 -17.37 5.61 0.93
CA VAL A 256 -17.96 6.73 0.16
C VAL A 256 -18.92 7.49 1.03
N VAL A 257 -18.71 8.79 1.16
CA VAL A 257 -19.63 9.71 1.84
C VAL A 257 -20.43 10.46 0.77
N TYR A 258 -21.74 10.40 0.87
CA TYR A 258 -22.70 11.00 -0.06
C TYR A 258 -23.49 12.14 0.58
N GLU A 259 -23.78 13.20 -0.17
CA GLU A 259 -24.74 14.23 0.22
C GLU A 259 -26.14 13.89 -0.28
N CYS A 260 -27.12 13.87 0.63
CA CYS A 260 -28.51 13.65 0.26
C CYS A 260 -29.10 14.77 -0.58
N ASP A 261 -29.95 14.42 -1.54
CA ASP A 261 -30.83 15.39 -2.19
C ASP A 261 -31.63 16.15 -1.12
N PRO A 262 -31.75 17.49 -1.19
CA PRO A 262 -32.53 18.28 -0.23
C PRO A 262 -34.00 17.87 -0.10
N ALA A 263 -34.56 17.18 -1.11
CA ALA A 263 -35.91 16.63 -1.09
C ALA A 263 -36.02 15.27 -0.37
N ALA A 264 -34.90 14.63 -0.01
CA ALA A 264 -34.91 13.40 0.76
C ALA A 264 -35.50 13.64 2.16
N THR A 265 -36.47 12.81 2.54
CA THR A 265 -37.13 12.89 3.84
C THR A 265 -36.79 11.66 4.67
N PHE A 266 -36.36 11.88 5.91
CA PHE A 266 -36.03 10.82 6.86
C PHE A 266 -36.83 11.00 8.16
N ASP A 267 -37.13 9.89 8.83
CA ASP A 267 -37.54 9.90 10.23
C ASP A 267 -36.29 10.07 11.09
N ASP A 268 -36.16 11.22 11.75
CA ASP A 268 -35.02 11.53 12.63
C ASP A 268 -34.86 10.51 13.78
N ALA A 269 -35.93 9.83 14.18
CA ALA A 269 -35.87 8.80 15.22
C ALA A 269 -35.34 7.45 14.71
N ASN A 270 -35.43 7.19 13.40
CA ASN A 270 -35.13 5.91 12.77
C ASN A 270 -34.38 6.12 11.44
N LEU A 271 -33.18 6.71 11.52
CA LEU A 271 -32.34 6.88 10.35
C LEU A 271 -31.88 5.50 9.82
N PRO A 272 -31.84 5.30 8.49
CA PRO A 272 -31.35 4.06 7.90
C PRO A 272 -29.93 3.69 8.37
N ASP A 273 -29.77 2.45 8.79
CA ASP A 273 -28.53 1.86 9.33
C ASP A 273 -28.59 0.34 9.09
N ASP A 274 -28.26 -0.10 7.88
CA ASP A 274 -28.32 -1.51 7.49
C ASP A 274 -27.53 -1.78 6.19
N VAL A 275 -27.51 -3.02 5.73
CA VAL A 275 -27.15 -3.39 4.36
C VAL A 275 -27.91 -2.51 3.36
N CYS A 276 -27.19 -1.93 2.41
CA CYS A 276 -27.72 -0.94 1.47
C CYS A 276 -28.97 -1.43 0.72
N ASP A 277 -29.02 -2.71 0.35
CA ASP A 277 -30.16 -3.28 -0.37
C ASP A 277 -31.46 -3.25 0.45
N ASN A 278 -31.38 -3.43 1.77
CA ASN A 278 -32.53 -3.40 2.67
C ASN A 278 -33.12 -1.99 2.80
N VAL A 279 -32.25 -0.97 2.74
CA VAL A 279 -32.63 0.43 2.95
C VAL A 279 -32.62 1.26 1.66
N TYR A 280 -32.44 0.62 0.50
CA TYR A 280 -32.25 1.29 -0.78
C TYR A 280 -33.33 2.31 -1.09
N ALA A 281 -34.60 1.96 -0.83
CA ALA A 281 -35.74 2.85 -1.02
C ALA A 281 -35.62 4.17 -0.23
N HIS A 282 -34.91 4.18 0.88
CA HIS A 282 -34.66 5.37 1.70
C HIS A 282 -33.37 6.10 1.32
N VAL A 283 -32.34 5.39 0.83
CA VAL A 283 -31.00 5.96 0.63
C VAL A 283 -30.67 6.34 -0.81
N HIS A 284 -31.42 5.84 -1.81
CA HIS A 284 -31.14 6.07 -3.23
C HIS A 284 -31.07 7.55 -3.62
N MET A 285 -31.85 8.41 -2.96
CA MET A 285 -31.84 9.87 -3.19
C MET A 285 -30.56 10.56 -2.72
N CYS A 286 -29.68 9.87 -1.99
CA CYS A 286 -28.40 10.43 -1.59
C CYS A 286 -27.24 9.97 -2.45
N MET A 287 -27.37 8.85 -3.15
CA MET A 287 -26.26 8.22 -3.88
C MET A 287 -25.89 8.93 -5.19
N SER A 288 -26.44 10.11 -5.45
CA SER A 288 -26.19 10.90 -6.66
C SER A 288 -24.99 11.85 -6.54
N ASN A 289 -24.63 12.26 -5.33
CA ASN A 289 -23.56 13.24 -5.09
C ASN A 289 -22.56 12.73 -4.04
N SER A 290 -21.41 12.22 -4.49
CA SER A 290 -20.31 11.84 -3.60
C SER A 290 -19.55 13.08 -3.11
N ALA A 291 -19.45 13.23 -1.79
CA ALA A 291 -18.70 14.30 -1.14
C ALA A 291 -17.25 13.87 -0.82
N ILE A 292 -17.05 12.64 -0.35
CA ILE A 292 -15.73 12.07 -0.03
C ILE A 292 -15.70 10.64 -0.53
N VAL A 293 -14.59 10.23 -1.12
CA VAL A 293 -14.36 8.86 -1.61
C VAL A 293 -12.98 8.43 -1.16
N TRP A 294 -12.90 7.23 -0.60
CA TRP A 294 -11.64 6.56 -0.30
C TRP A 294 -11.69 5.11 -0.78
N ALA A 295 -10.53 4.61 -1.19
CA ALA A 295 -10.31 3.22 -1.54
C ALA A 295 -8.92 2.79 -1.05
N VAL A 296 -8.70 1.48 -0.91
CA VAL A 296 -7.37 0.93 -0.56
C VAL A 296 -6.28 1.50 -1.47
N GLY A 297 -5.21 1.99 -0.84
CA GLY A 297 -4.08 2.65 -1.52
C GLY A 297 -4.22 4.17 -1.67
N GLY A 298 -5.36 4.76 -1.27
CA GLY A 298 -5.48 6.20 -1.06
C GLY A 298 -4.83 6.63 0.26
N ASP A 299 -3.97 7.64 0.20
CA ASP A 299 -3.40 8.31 1.38
C ASP A 299 -4.44 9.23 2.03
N ASP A 300 -4.28 9.50 3.33
CA ASP A 300 -5.01 10.54 4.09
C ASP A 300 -4.43 11.94 3.80
#